data_AF-A0A0F9FGG0-F1
#
_entry.id   AF-A0A0F9FGG0-F1
#
_cell.length_a   1.000
_cell.length_b   1.000
_cell.length_c   1.000
_cell.angle_alpha   90.00
_cell.angle_beta   90.00
_cell.angle_gamma   90.00
#
_symmetry.space_group_name_H-M   'P 1'
#
loop_
_entity.id
_entity.type
_entity.pdbx_description
1 polymer ?
#
loop_
_entity_poly.entity_id
_entity_poly.type
_entity_poly.pdbx_seq_one_letter_code
_entity_poly.pdbx_strand_id
1 'polypeptide(L)'
;GLKKLGIKWHSTQNPYQIRDLWFTHGDLLRKHAGMSARAKSDDSHCSVIVGHSHRMGWSPRTTWTGVEDAYEVGHLSDYTQLDYIHTVPNWQQGWAVVEFPPEGGHYVNFVKVVEVKRKRLVMYKGEVIDKLPLAARHKE
;
A
#
# COMPACT_ATOMS: atom_id res chain seq x y z
N GLY A 1 16.48 -15.68 10.76
CA GLY A 1 16.26 -14.24 10.51
C GLY A 1 14.92 -13.78 11.05
N LEU A 2 13.84 -14.03 10.32
CA LEU A 2 12.49 -13.47 10.58
C LEU A 2 11.94 -13.70 11.99
N LYS A 3 12.03 -14.93 12.53
CA LYS A 3 11.56 -15.27 13.89
C LYS A 3 12.22 -14.41 14.98
N LYS A 4 13.50 -14.02 14.82
CA LYS A 4 14.22 -13.16 15.78
C LYS A 4 13.73 -11.71 15.74
N LEU A 5 13.14 -11.28 14.62
CA LEU A 5 12.54 -9.96 14.44
C LEU A 5 11.05 -9.94 14.79
N GLY A 6 10.50 -11.06 15.30
CA GLY A 6 9.05 -11.20 15.52
C GLY A 6 8.22 -11.23 14.24
N ILE A 7 8.84 -11.43 13.08
CA ILE A 7 8.15 -11.43 11.78
C ILE A 7 7.65 -12.84 11.47
N LYS A 8 6.34 -12.96 11.30
CA LYS A 8 5.69 -14.17 10.78
C LYS A 8 5.51 -14.02 9.27
N TRP A 9 6.08 -14.95 8.51
CA TRP A 9 5.90 -14.98 7.06
C TRP A 9 4.56 -15.63 6.69
N HIS A 10 3.90 -15.08 5.68
CA HIS A 10 2.68 -15.60 5.07
C HIS A 10 2.92 -15.75 3.56
N SER A 11 2.45 -16.87 3.00
CA SER A 11 2.62 -17.19 1.57
C SER A 11 1.77 -16.28 0.70
N THR A 12 2.28 -15.92 -0.48
CA THR A 12 1.53 -15.15 -1.48
C THR A 12 0.31 -15.91 -2.03
N GLN A 13 0.34 -17.25 -1.98
CA GLN A 13 -0.77 -18.11 -2.39
C GLN A 13 -1.87 -18.22 -1.32
N ASN A 14 -1.58 -17.82 -0.08
CA ASN A 14 -2.53 -17.88 1.01
C ASN A 14 -2.73 -16.47 1.60
N PRO A 15 -3.71 -15.71 1.09
CA PRO A 15 -4.08 -14.41 1.64
C PRO A 15 -4.26 -14.50 3.16
N TYR A 16 -3.76 -13.51 3.87
CA TYR A 16 -3.87 -13.46 5.32
C TYR A 16 -5.02 -12.54 5.71
N GLN A 17 -5.93 -13.01 6.55
CA GLN A 17 -7.06 -12.20 7.01
C GLN A 17 -6.83 -11.73 8.45
N ILE A 18 -7.11 -10.45 8.70
CA ILE A 18 -7.29 -9.91 10.05
C ILE A 18 -8.70 -9.31 10.09
N ARG A 19 -9.58 -9.91 10.90
CA ARG A 19 -11.00 -9.53 11.00
C ARG A 19 -11.66 -9.50 9.61
N ASP A 20 -12.12 -8.34 9.17
CA ASP A 20 -12.85 -8.12 7.93
C ASP A 20 -11.96 -7.70 6.75
N LEU A 21 -10.64 -7.59 6.95
CA LEU A 21 -9.70 -7.14 5.93
C LEU A 21 -8.72 -8.24 5.51
N TRP A 22 -8.65 -8.48 4.20
CA TRP A 22 -7.72 -9.42 3.59
C TRP A 22 -6.43 -8.74 3.13
N PHE A 23 -5.31 -9.32 3.50
CA PHE A 23 -3.98 -8.90 3.09
C PHE A 23 -3.47 -9.89 2.05
N THR A 24 -3.23 -9.41 0.83
CA THR A 24 -2.73 -10.23 -0.25
C THR A 24 -1.61 -9.52 -1.00
N HIS A 25 -0.72 -10.29 -1.63
CA HIS A 25 0.21 -9.71 -2.59
C HIS A 25 -0.58 -9.11 -3.75
N GLY A 26 -1.56 -9.84 -4.28
CA GLY A 26 -2.25 -9.56 -5.54
C GLY A 26 -1.45 -10.04 -6.75
N ASP A 27 -2.15 -10.22 -7.87
CA ASP A 27 -1.65 -10.81 -9.12
C ASP A 27 -2.05 -10.02 -10.36
N LEU A 28 -2.89 -9.00 -10.17
CA LEU A 28 -3.48 -8.22 -11.24
C LEU A 28 -3.00 -6.77 -11.14
N LEU A 29 -2.76 -6.15 -12.30
CA LEU A 29 -2.37 -4.74 -12.42
C LEU A 29 -3.38 -3.97 -13.28
N ARG A 30 -3.94 -2.89 -12.73
CA ARG A 30 -4.72 -1.90 -13.49
C ARG A 30 -3.92 -0.62 -13.72
N LYS A 31 -4.40 0.25 -14.60
CA LYS A 31 -3.71 1.50 -14.98
C LYS A 31 -3.64 2.53 -13.83
N HIS A 32 -4.74 2.67 -13.10
CA HIS A 32 -4.90 3.71 -12.08
C HIS A 32 -4.74 3.14 -10.67
N ALA A 33 -4.23 3.97 -9.76
CA ALA A 33 -4.10 3.61 -8.36
C ALA A 33 -5.48 3.28 -7.74
N GLY A 34 -5.52 2.35 -6.81
CA GLY A 34 -6.73 1.75 -6.23
C GLY A 34 -7.40 0.69 -7.12
N MET A 35 -7.23 0.73 -8.44
CA MET A 35 -8.02 -0.10 -9.34
C MET A 35 -7.58 -1.56 -9.39
N SER A 36 -6.30 -1.87 -9.12
CA SER A 36 -5.86 -3.28 -9.05
C SER A 36 -6.39 -3.94 -7.78
N ALA A 37 -6.38 -3.23 -6.65
CA ALA A 37 -7.04 -3.67 -5.43
C ALA A 37 -8.56 -3.79 -5.64
N ARG A 38 -9.20 -2.82 -6.31
CA ARG A 38 -10.64 -2.88 -6.62
C ARG A 38 -11.00 -4.13 -7.40
N ALA A 39 -10.25 -4.45 -8.45
CA ALA A 39 -10.47 -5.65 -9.23
C ALA A 39 -10.31 -6.94 -8.39
N LYS A 40 -9.35 -6.98 -7.45
CA LYS A 40 -9.22 -8.11 -6.51
C LYS A 40 -10.41 -8.18 -5.54
N SER A 41 -10.86 -7.04 -5.04
CA SER A 41 -12.04 -6.95 -4.16
C SER A 41 -13.32 -7.37 -4.88
N ASP A 42 -13.48 -7.01 -6.16
CA ASP A 42 -14.62 -7.44 -6.98
C ASP A 42 -14.64 -8.95 -7.24
N ASP A 43 -13.47 -9.57 -7.40
CA ASP A 43 -13.31 -11.02 -7.60
C ASP A 43 -13.59 -11.82 -6.31
N SER A 44 -13.20 -11.28 -5.16
CA SER A 44 -13.30 -11.95 -3.86
C SER A 44 -14.51 -11.52 -3.00
N HIS A 45 -15.23 -10.49 -3.42
CA HIS A 45 -16.36 -9.89 -2.70
C HIS A 45 -16.04 -9.55 -1.24
N CYS A 46 -14.84 -9.02 -0.99
CA CYS A 46 -14.37 -8.67 0.34
C CYS A 46 -13.46 -7.44 0.32
N SER A 47 -13.23 -6.84 1.49
CA SER A 47 -12.27 -5.74 1.63
C SER A 47 -10.83 -6.28 1.58
N VAL A 48 -9.95 -5.60 0.84
CA VAL A 48 -8.59 -6.07 0.53
C VAL A 48 -7.52 -4.96 0.62
N ILE A 49 -6.33 -5.33 1.09
CA ILE A 49 -5.06 -4.62 0.91
C ILE A 49 -4.20 -5.42 -0.08
N VAL A 50 -3.68 -4.72 -1.09
CA VAL A 50 -2.82 -5.25 -2.16
C VAL A 50 -1.48 -4.51 -2.19
N GLY A 51 -0.38 -5.25 -2.29
CA GLY A 51 0.99 -4.70 -2.38
C GLY A 51 1.66 -4.81 -3.76
N HIS A 52 1.11 -5.58 -4.70
CA HIS A 52 1.74 -5.95 -5.98
C HIS A 52 2.06 -4.77 -6.91
N SER A 53 1.26 -3.69 -6.87
CA SER A 53 1.34 -2.63 -7.87
C SER A 53 2.31 -1.49 -7.54
N HIS A 54 2.82 -1.42 -6.30
CA HIS A 54 3.60 -0.29 -5.77
C HIS A 54 2.86 1.08 -5.82
N ARG A 55 1.58 1.08 -6.19
CA ARG A 55 0.71 2.27 -6.21
C ARG A 55 0.07 2.47 -4.87
N MET A 56 -0.42 3.68 -4.64
CA MET A 56 -1.15 4.02 -3.43
C MET A 56 -2.52 4.60 -3.78
N GLY A 57 -3.58 3.98 -3.29
CA GLY A 57 -4.96 4.43 -3.54
C GLY A 57 -6.00 3.64 -2.76
N TRP A 58 -7.18 4.23 -2.61
CA TRP A 58 -8.36 3.63 -2.00
C TRP A 58 -9.54 3.69 -2.98
N SER A 59 -10.23 2.57 -3.17
CA SER A 59 -11.37 2.43 -4.08
C SER A 59 -12.51 1.67 -3.39
N PRO A 60 -13.34 2.37 -2.61
CA PRO A 60 -14.47 1.75 -1.94
C PRO A 60 -15.60 1.43 -2.93
N ARG A 61 -16.39 0.40 -2.63
CA ARG A 61 -17.64 0.10 -3.32
C ARG A 61 -18.74 -0.20 -2.30
N THR A 62 -19.84 0.55 -2.38
CA THR A 62 -21.04 0.24 -1.60
C THR A 62 -21.81 -0.92 -2.23
N THR A 63 -22.24 -1.86 -1.40
CA THR A 63 -23.05 -3.02 -1.77
C THR A 63 -24.31 -3.06 -0.91
N TRP A 64 -25.19 -4.03 -1.15
CA TRP A 64 -26.37 -4.26 -0.31
C TRP A 64 -26.04 -4.69 1.11
N THR A 65 -24.83 -5.22 1.35
CA THR A 65 -24.40 -5.79 2.62
C THR A 65 -23.39 -4.93 3.37
N GLY A 66 -22.93 -3.81 2.79
CA GLY A 66 -21.97 -2.91 3.42
C GLY A 66 -21.08 -2.20 2.41
N VAL A 67 -19.85 -1.88 2.84
CA VAL A 67 -18.81 -1.29 1.99
C VAL A 67 -17.68 -2.29 1.85
N GLU A 68 -17.27 -2.53 0.61
CA GLU A 68 -16.03 -3.26 0.31
C GLU A 68 -14.93 -2.26 0.00
N ASP A 69 -13.92 -2.23 0.86
CA ASP A 69 -12.79 -1.34 0.73
C ASP A 69 -11.63 -2.01 0.01
N ALA A 70 -11.03 -1.31 -0.95
CA ALA A 70 -9.89 -1.82 -1.69
C ALA A 70 -8.73 -0.84 -1.64
N TYR A 71 -7.59 -1.30 -1.13
CA TYR A 71 -6.42 -0.46 -0.91
C TYR A 71 -5.19 -0.98 -1.66
N GLU A 72 -4.49 -0.08 -2.33
CA GLU A 72 -3.09 -0.25 -2.70
C GLU A 72 -2.25 0.64 -1.78
N VAL A 73 -1.13 0.12 -1.25
CA VAL A 73 -0.46 0.70 -0.08
C VAL A 73 0.91 1.32 -0.36
N GLY A 74 1.28 1.45 -1.64
CA GLY A 74 2.54 2.04 -2.06
C GLY A 74 3.74 1.09 -1.94
N HIS A 75 4.93 1.66 -1.84
CA HIS A 75 6.18 0.91 -1.66
C HIS A 75 7.16 1.66 -0.76
N LEU A 76 8.17 0.96 -0.23
CA LEU A 76 9.28 1.56 0.53
C LEU A 76 10.60 1.59 -0.25
N SER A 77 10.69 0.87 -1.37
CA SER A 77 11.90 0.77 -2.18
C SER A 77 12.36 2.11 -2.73
N ASP A 78 13.67 2.29 -2.86
CA ASP A 78 14.24 3.30 -3.75
C ASP A 78 14.18 2.78 -5.18
N TYR A 79 13.21 3.28 -5.96
CA TYR A 79 12.98 2.76 -7.31
C TYR A 79 14.08 3.16 -8.30
N THR A 80 14.93 4.15 -7.96
CA THR A 80 16.08 4.55 -8.79
C THR A 80 17.20 3.53 -8.78
N GLN A 81 17.20 2.62 -7.81
CA GLN A 81 18.18 1.54 -7.71
C GLN A 81 17.67 0.23 -8.34
N LEU A 82 16.55 0.26 -9.05
CA LEU A 82 15.94 -0.92 -9.65
C LEU A 82 16.26 -0.98 -11.14
N ASP A 83 17.09 -1.94 -11.55
CA ASP A 83 17.62 -2.07 -12.91
C ASP A 83 16.54 -2.26 -13.99
N TYR A 84 15.36 -2.74 -13.60
CA TYR A 84 14.22 -2.98 -14.50
C TYR A 84 13.32 -1.74 -14.69
N ILE A 85 13.62 -0.64 -14.01
CA ILE A 85 12.90 0.63 -14.16
C ILE A 85 13.63 1.50 -15.19
N HIS A 86 13.10 1.54 -16.41
CA HIS A 86 13.67 2.32 -17.51
C HIS A 86 12.97 3.66 -17.74
N THR A 87 11.86 3.92 -17.03
CA THR A 87 11.06 5.15 -17.15
C THR A 87 10.54 5.57 -15.77
N VAL A 88 9.93 6.75 -15.67
CA VAL A 88 9.30 7.19 -14.41
C VAL A 88 8.07 6.31 -14.13
N PRO A 89 8.09 5.46 -13.09
CA PRO A 89 6.96 4.60 -12.80
C PRO A 89 5.83 5.41 -12.17
N ASN A 90 4.58 5.06 -12.49
CA ASN A 90 3.42 5.56 -11.74
C ASN A 90 3.30 4.81 -10.41
N TRP A 91 4.24 5.05 -9.50
CA TRP A 91 4.33 4.48 -8.15
C TRP A 91 4.31 5.57 -7.11
N GLN A 92 3.84 5.24 -5.90
CA GLN A 92 3.75 6.17 -4.79
C GLN A 92 4.43 5.56 -3.58
N GLN A 93 5.40 6.28 -3.01
CA GLN A 93 6.17 5.80 -1.88
C GLN A 93 5.43 6.04 -0.56
N GLY A 94 5.40 5.03 0.29
CA GLY A 94 4.71 5.05 1.57
C GLY A 94 4.21 3.67 1.99
N TRP A 95 3.34 3.65 3.00
CA TRP A 95 2.73 2.45 3.55
C TRP A 95 1.37 2.77 4.16
N ALA A 96 0.64 1.74 4.57
CA ALA A 96 -0.61 1.88 5.31
C ALA A 96 -0.45 1.54 6.79
N VAL A 97 -1.15 2.29 7.64
CA VAL A 97 -1.40 1.96 9.04
C VAL A 97 -2.85 1.55 9.14
N VAL A 98 -3.09 0.31 9.60
CA VAL A 98 -4.42 -0.26 9.76
C VAL A 98 -4.76 -0.31 11.24
N GLU A 99 -5.86 0.32 11.60
CA GLU A 99 -6.44 0.33 12.94
C GLU A 99 -7.71 -0.53 12.91
N PHE A 100 -7.92 -1.36 13.93
CA PHE A 100 -9.10 -2.22 14.05
C PHE A 100 -9.86 -1.86 15.33
N PRO A 101 -10.84 -0.93 15.27
CA PRO A 101 -11.57 -0.45 16.44
C PRO A 101 -12.29 -1.58 17.20
N PRO A 102 -12.50 -1.46 18.52
CA PRO A 102 -13.28 -2.44 19.29
C PRO A 102 -14.70 -2.66 18.76
N GLU A 103 -15.31 -1.61 18.19
CA GLU A 103 -16.66 -1.61 17.63
C GLU A 103 -16.78 -2.44 16.34
N GLY A 104 -15.64 -2.79 15.73
CA GLY A 104 -15.57 -3.55 14.49
C GLY A 104 -15.09 -2.73 13.29
N GLY A 105 -14.94 -3.41 12.17
CA GLY A 105 -14.40 -2.83 10.95
C GLY A 105 -12.88 -2.62 10.98
N HIS A 106 -12.39 -2.03 9.90
CA HIS A 106 -11.02 -1.58 9.74
C HIS A 106 -10.99 -0.11 9.36
N TYR A 107 -9.92 0.59 9.76
CA TYR A 107 -9.68 1.97 9.43
C TYR A 107 -8.24 2.12 8.92
N VAL A 108 -8.08 2.63 7.69
CA VAL A 108 -6.78 2.66 7.01
C VAL A 108 -6.34 4.09 6.79
N ASN A 109 -5.15 4.42 7.28
CA ASN A 109 -4.47 5.66 6.98
C ASN A 109 -3.21 5.42 6.17
N PHE A 110 -3.03 6.19 5.11
CA PHE A 110 -1.79 6.17 4.35
C PHE A 110 -0.74 7.07 5.00
N VAL A 111 0.44 6.50 5.25
CA VAL A 111 1.65 7.27 5.46
C VAL A 111 2.30 7.49 4.10
N LYS A 112 2.51 8.74 3.73
CA LYS A 112 3.04 9.11 2.41
C LYS A 112 4.45 9.65 2.54
N VAL A 113 5.36 9.17 1.71
CA VAL A 113 6.66 9.83 1.51
C VAL A 113 6.49 10.78 0.32
N VAL A 114 6.52 12.08 0.59
CA VAL A 114 6.29 13.12 -0.43
C VAL A 114 7.54 13.95 -0.67
N GLU A 115 7.73 14.38 -1.91
CA GLU A 115 8.81 15.29 -2.30
C GLU A 115 8.31 16.74 -2.38
N VAL A 116 8.86 17.62 -1.55
CA VAL A 116 8.51 19.05 -1.52
C VAL A 116 9.77 19.89 -1.55
N LYS A 117 9.97 20.69 -2.61
CA LYS A 117 11.11 21.63 -2.74
C LYS A 117 12.46 21.02 -2.35
N ARG A 118 12.79 19.84 -2.91
CA ARG A 118 14.01 19.05 -2.60
C ARG A 118 14.09 18.55 -1.14
N LYS A 119 12.97 18.30 -0.49
CA LYS A 119 12.89 17.59 0.79
C LYS A 119 12.03 16.36 0.62
N ARG A 120 12.40 15.26 1.26
CA ARG A 120 11.54 14.07 1.38
C ARG A 120 10.91 14.09 2.76
N LEU A 121 9.58 14.18 2.81
CA LEU A 121 8.81 14.31 4.04
C LEU A 121 7.96 13.07 4.23
N VAL A 122 7.95 12.52 5.44
CA VAL A 122 7.01 11.47 5.82
C VAL A 122 5.78 12.15 6.41
N MET A 123 4.66 11.99 5.73
CA MET A 123 3.37 12.61 6.06
C MET A 123 2.42 11.58 6.63
N TYR A 124 1.84 11.84 7.79
CA TYR A 124 0.81 10.99 8.40
C TYR A 124 -0.25 11.84 9.08
N LYS A 125 -1.53 11.55 8.80
CA LYS A 125 -2.69 12.27 9.38
C LYS A 125 -2.58 13.81 9.30
N GLY A 126 -2.00 14.33 8.21
CA GLY A 126 -1.84 15.78 7.96
C GLY A 126 -0.56 16.40 8.52
N GLU A 127 0.25 15.65 9.26
CA GLU A 127 1.46 16.13 9.91
C GLU A 127 2.72 15.58 9.24
N VAL A 128 3.82 16.35 9.31
CA VAL A 128 5.16 15.87 8.98
C VAL A 128 5.69 15.12 10.20
N ILE A 129 5.74 13.80 10.12
CA ILE A 129 6.22 12.95 11.21
C ILE A 129 7.72 12.66 11.11
N ASP A 130 8.32 12.81 9.93
CA ASP A 130 9.76 12.64 9.73
C ASP A 130 10.28 13.34 8.46
N LYS A 131 11.60 13.51 8.35
CA LYS A 131 12.31 14.07 7.19
C LYS A 131 13.39 13.10 6.75
N LEU A 132 13.29 12.62 5.51
CA LEU A 132 14.25 11.71 4.93
C LEU A 132 15.33 12.48 4.14
N PRO A 133 16.56 11.93 4.05
CA PRO A 133 17.53 12.43 3.10
C PRO A 133 16.99 12.32 1.67
N LEU A 134 17.45 13.23 0.81
CA LEU A 134 17.19 13.14 -0.62
C LEU A 134 17.67 11.80 -1.15
N ALA A 135 16.86 11.17 -2.01
CA ALA A 135 17.32 10.00 -2.75
C ALA A 135 18.53 10.40 -3.60
N ALA A 136 19.51 9.51 -3.71
CA ALA A 136 20.60 9.71 -4.64
C ALA A 136 20.02 9.80 -6.05
N ARG A 137 20.30 10.88 -6.78
CA ARG A 137 19.92 10.94 -8.19
C ARG A 137 20.83 10.02 -8.98
N HIS A 138 20.33 9.41 -10.05
CA HIS A 138 21.19 8.85 -11.08
C HIS A 138 22.22 9.91 -11.47
N LYS A 139 23.50 9.56 -11.33
CA LYS A 139 24.53 10.24 -12.11
C LYS A 139 24.27 9.81 -13.56
N GLU A 140 24.08 10.79 -14.43
CA GLU A 140 24.07 10.58 -15.89
C GLU A 140 25.34 9.85 -16.34
#